data_AF-A0A839JW51-F1
#
_entry.id   AF-A0A839JW51-F1
#
_cell.length_a   1.000
_cell.length_b   1.000
_cell.length_c   1.000
_cell.angle_alpha   90.00
_cell.angle_beta   90.00
_cell.angle_gamma   90.00
#
_symmetry.space_group_name_H-M   'P 1'
#
loop_
_entity.id
_entity.type
_entity.pdbx_description
1 polymer ?
#
loop_
_entity_poly.entity_id
_entity_poly.type
_entity_poly.pdbx_seq_one_letter_code
_entity_poly.pdbx_strand_id
1 'polypeptide(L)'
;MYNEQVTLTISGLPDKPITWEGYEDEVVIINGKDRPVIETPNPIDEAPQLFIKSCDWQILRKLTVINSPAYGISDYRAASNHNIYEFIKTSDNYGIGFRICGDYNQLNDCESSYNFDYAGEKAWKLAPGEDSDGFSPDGRYNILRRCVSFHNSDDGYDCWTCQFTLFEDCIAYENGTSDGCRNRDKGDWENTYGKFHGGGNGFKLGQGPESQAFNTVLRCIAYNNLASGITTNDGDGNRILNCTAYGNGANDIAWWDSPKNNGTIATILINNIAFKKHSTKKWTTISATNSWNLGLVPARESDFLSLDPTSKDFLKLSPNSRFIDKGTDIGYAYSGTHTDLGAFEYQETEYSSAVAPTPISTSGASINIISERLLPNWEY
;
A
#
# COMPACT_ATOMS: atom_id res chain seq x y z
N MET A 1 10.88 -24.69 -1.47
CA MET A 1 11.56 -23.53 -0.88
C MET A 1 12.86 -23.33 -1.61
N TYR A 2 13.16 -22.11 -2.07
CA TYR A 2 14.38 -21.76 -2.79
C TYR A 2 15.20 -20.81 -1.94
N ASN A 3 16.45 -21.16 -1.59
CA ASN A 3 17.26 -20.35 -0.68
C ASN A 3 18.21 -19.38 -1.41
N GLU A 4 18.41 -19.60 -2.71
CA GLU A 4 19.25 -18.80 -3.57
C GLU A 4 18.50 -17.56 -4.09
N GLN A 5 19.25 -16.56 -4.55
CA GLN A 5 18.66 -15.46 -5.32
C GLN A 5 18.06 -16.02 -6.61
N VAL A 6 16.82 -15.64 -6.90
CA VAL A 6 16.18 -15.93 -8.19
C VAL A 6 16.32 -14.69 -9.07
N THR A 7 16.81 -14.85 -10.30
CA THR A 7 16.94 -13.75 -11.28
C THR A 7 16.24 -14.13 -12.57
N LEU A 8 15.30 -13.29 -13.00
CA LEU A 8 14.62 -13.38 -14.29
C LEU A 8 15.27 -12.40 -15.26
N THR A 9 15.57 -12.87 -16.47
CA THR A 9 16.31 -12.08 -17.48
C THR A 9 15.75 -12.18 -18.90
N ILE A 10 14.69 -12.96 -19.10
CA ILE A 10 14.11 -13.21 -20.43
C ILE A 10 12.71 -12.62 -20.46
N SER A 11 12.45 -11.75 -21.43
CA SER A 11 11.12 -11.16 -21.63
C SER A 11 10.15 -12.14 -22.29
N GLY A 12 8.88 -12.05 -21.90
CA GLY A 12 7.77 -12.57 -22.70
C GLY A 12 7.41 -11.64 -23.86
N LEU A 13 6.22 -11.85 -24.41
CA LEU A 13 5.59 -10.96 -25.39
C LEU A 13 4.22 -10.49 -24.88
N PRO A 14 3.66 -9.38 -25.41
CA PRO A 14 2.35 -8.88 -24.99
C PRO A 14 1.22 -9.91 -25.08
N ASP A 15 1.27 -10.81 -26.07
CA ASP A 15 0.30 -11.88 -26.29
C ASP A 15 0.75 -13.23 -25.75
N LYS A 16 1.99 -13.34 -25.24
CA LYS A 16 2.62 -14.57 -24.74
C LYS A 16 3.54 -14.24 -23.56
N PRO A 17 2.98 -13.81 -22.41
CA PRO A 17 3.78 -13.54 -21.22
C PRO A 17 4.38 -14.84 -20.67
N ILE A 18 5.48 -14.71 -19.94
CA ILE A 18 6.09 -15.84 -19.21
C ILE A 18 5.46 -15.88 -17.82
N THR A 19 4.86 -17.00 -17.44
CA THR A 19 4.20 -17.17 -16.14
C THR A 19 5.06 -17.97 -15.18
N TRP A 20 5.20 -17.46 -13.95
CA TRP A 20 5.86 -18.06 -12.81
C TRP A 20 4.85 -18.23 -11.68
N GLU A 21 4.52 -19.47 -11.35
CA GLU A 21 3.51 -19.79 -10.34
C GLU A 21 3.82 -21.09 -9.60
N GLY A 22 3.27 -21.25 -8.39
CA GLY A 22 3.15 -22.57 -7.76
C GLY A 22 2.12 -23.44 -8.48
N TYR A 23 2.39 -24.75 -8.56
CA TYR A 23 1.46 -25.68 -9.18
C TYR A 23 0.24 -25.91 -8.27
N GLU A 24 -0.97 -25.79 -8.82
CA GLU A 24 -2.23 -25.96 -8.08
C GLU A 24 -2.30 -25.11 -6.79
N ASP A 25 -2.26 -25.77 -5.62
CA ASP A 25 -2.36 -25.17 -4.28
C ASP A 25 -0.98 -24.94 -3.64
N GLU A 26 0.11 -25.14 -4.37
CA GLU A 26 1.46 -24.91 -3.86
C GLU A 26 1.73 -23.42 -3.62
N VAL A 27 2.31 -23.12 -2.46
CA VAL A 27 2.91 -21.82 -2.17
C VAL A 27 4.40 -21.90 -2.42
N VAL A 28 4.89 -21.13 -3.38
CA VAL A 28 6.33 -21.04 -3.66
C VAL A 28 6.97 -20.05 -2.69
N ILE A 29 7.88 -20.55 -1.84
CA ILE A 29 8.64 -19.71 -0.91
C ILE A 29 10.07 -19.53 -1.44
N ILE A 30 10.46 -18.28 -1.69
CA ILE A 30 11.83 -17.86 -1.99
C ILE A 30 12.39 -17.20 -0.73
N ASN A 31 13.39 -17.82 -0.11
CA ASN A 31 13.80 -17.54 1.27
C ASN A 31 15.29 -17.19 1.37
N GLY A 32 15.62 -15.93 1.61
CA GLY A 32 17.01 -15.46 1.77
C GLY A 32 17.66 -15.79 3.11
N LYS A 33 17.11 -16.70 3.93
CA LYS A 33 17.58 -16.94 5.31
C LYS A 33 19.07 -17.28 5.41
N ASP A 34 19.61 -18.00 4.44
CA ASP A 34 21.04 -18.41 4.43
C ASP A 34 21.95 -17.37 3.75
N ARG A 35 21.37 -16.32 3.17
CA ARG A 35 22.13 -15.23 2.54
C ARG A 35 22.47 -14.17 3.60
N PRO A 36 23.77 -13.86 3.80
CA PRO A 36 24.17 -12.83 4.76
C PRO A 36 23.80 -11.45 4.23
N VAL A 37 23.36 -10.57 5.13
CA VAL A 37 23.34 -9.13 4.87
C VAL A 37 24.78 -8.67 4.73
N ILE A 38 25.12 -8.02 3.62
CA ILE A 38 26.44 -7.43 3.44
C ILE A 38 26.31 -5.95 3.74
N GLU A 39 26.75 -5.51 4.92
CA GLU A 39 26.80 -4.10 5.29
C GLU A 39 27.88 -3.32 4.52
N THR A 40 27.69 -3.16 3.21
CA THR A 40 28.42 -2.19 2.40
C THR A 40 27.81 -0.79 2.59
N PRO A 41 28.37 0.29 2.00
CA PRO A 41 27.69 1.59 2.01
C PRO A 41 26.29 1.59 1.37
N ASN A 42 26.01 0.66 0.44
CA ASN A 42 24.74 0.47 -0.26
C ASN A 42 24.26 -0.99 -0.14
N PRO A 43 23.98 -1.48 1.07
CA PRO A 43 23.77 -2.91 1.33
C PRO A 43 22.48 -3.46 0.69
N ILE A 44 21.55 -2.57 0.36
CA ILE A 44 20.18 -2.87 -0.12
C ILE A 44 20.08 -2.98 -1.65
N ASP A 45 21.02 -2.41 -2.40
CA ASP A 45 20.84 -2.15 -3.84
C ASP A 45 21.24 -3.30 -4.77
N GLU A 46 22.03 -4.25 -4.29
CA GLU A 46 22.84 -5.07 -5.21
C GLU A 46 22.36 -6.52 -5.34
N ALA A 47 21.45 -7.00 -4.48
CA ALA A 47 21.14 -8.43 -4.46
C ALA A 47 19.75 -8.80 -3.88
N PRO A 48 18.63 -8.35 -4.48
CA PRO A 48 17.28 -8.70 -4.01
C PRO A 48 17.05 -10.22 -3.96
N GLN A 49 16.01 -10.69 -3.28
CA GLN A 49 15.74 -12.14 -3.25
C GLN A 49 15.15 -12.64 -4.58
N LEU A 50 14.29 -11.83 -5.19
CA LEU A 50 13.79 -12.03 -6.54
C LEU A 50 14.11 -10.80 -7.40
N PHE A 51 15.00 -10.96 -8.37
CA PHE A 51 15.42 -9.91 -9.29
C PHE A 51 14.72 -10.05 -10.64
N ILE A 52 13.91 -9.06 -11.00
CA ILE A 52 13.31 -8.94 -12.34
C ILE A 52 14.20 -8.01 -13.16
N LYS A 53 15.17 -8.58 -13.90
CA LYS A 53 16.29 -7.81 -14.45
C LYS A 53 16.11 -7.56 -15.94
N SER A 54 15.65 -6.35 -16.28
CA SER A 54 15.41 -5.91 -17.66
C SER A 54 14.61 -6.91 -18.47
N CYS A 55 13.53 -7.43 -17.88
CA CYS A 55 12.64 -8.38 -18.53
C CYS A 55 11.18 -7.97 -18.36
N ASP A 56 10.46 -7.99 -19.48
CA ASP A 56 9.09 -7.52 -19.56
C ASP A 56 8.13 -8.70 -19.73
N TRP A 57 6.83 -8.43 -19.59
CA TRP A 57 5.76 -9.40 -19.85
C TRP A 57 5.88 -10.69 -19.03
N GLN A 58 6.24 -10.53 -17.75
CA GLN A 58 6.17 -11.60 -16.75
C GLN A 58 4.80 -11.58 -16.06
N ILE A 59 4.29 -12.76 -15.71
CA ILE A 59 3.22 -12.94 -14.74
C ILE A 59 3.82 -13.72 -13.57
N LEU A 60 3.90 -13.11 -12.40
CA LEU A 60 4.36 -13.74 -11.17
C LEU A 60 3.17 -13.88 -10.24
N ARG A 61 2.89 -15.10 -9.77
CA ARG A 61 1.72 -15.33 -8.91
C ARG A 61 1.94 -16.37 -7.82
N LYS A 62 1.24 -16.19 -6.69
CA LYS A 62 1.25 -17.10 -5.54
C LYS A 62 2.67 -17.35 -4.98
N LEU A 63 3.46 -16.29 -4.87
CA LEU A 63 4.83 -16.35 -4.37
C LEU A 63 4.93 -15.74 -2.97
N THR A 64 5.79 -16.28 -2.14
CA THR A 64 6.20 -15.70 -0.86
C THR A 64 7.70 -15.47 -0.89
N VAL A 65 8.14 -14.22 -0.72
CA VAL A 65 9.53 -13.80 -0.78
C VAL A 65 9.94 -13.23 0.57
N ILE A 66 10.84 -13.92 1.27
CA ILE A 66 11.14 -13.61 2.67
C ILE A 66 12.63 -13.62 2.97
N ASN A 67 13.01 -12.95 4.06
CA ASN A 67 14.37 -12.96 4.59
C ASN A 67 15.43 -12.51 3.58
N SER A 68 15.07 -11.65 2.62
CA SER A 68 16.04 -11.11 1.69
C SER A 68 17.15 -10.37 2.43
N PRO A 69 18.43 -10.56 2.07
CA PRO A 69 19.53 -9.76 2.61
C PRO A 69 19.53 -8.31 2.10
N ALA A 70 18.59 -7.97 1.21
CA ALA A 70 18.41 -6.69 0.52
C ALA A 70 16.91 -6.47 0.28
N TYR A 71 16.50 -5.88 -0.85
CA TYR A 71 15.08 -5.81 -1.24
C TYR A 71 14.44 -7.21 -1.43
N GLY A 72 13.15 -7.35 -1.15
CA GLY A 72 12.41 -8.60 -1.41
C GLY A 72 12.36 -8.92 -2.90
N ILE A 73 11.57 -8.13 -3.62
CA ILE A 73 11.42 -8.16 -5.08
C ILE A 73 11.89 -6.82 -5.63
N SER A 74 12.74 -6.85 -6.66
CA SER A 74 13.23 -5.62 -7.25
C SER A 74 13.56 -5.74 -8.73
N ASP A 75 13.45 -4.63 -9.46
CA ASP A 75 14.03 -4.37 -10.77
C ASP A 75 14.94 -3.12 -10.75
N TYR A 76 15.42 -2.73 -9.57
CA TYR A 76 16.22 -1.53 -9.36
C TYR A 76 17.47 -1.52 -10.25
N ARG A 77 17.75 -0.37 -10.90
CA ARG A 77 18.79 -0.17 -11.93
C ARG A 77 18.70 -1.09 -13.17
N ALA A 78 17.63 -1.86 -13.29
CA ALA A 78 17.37 -2.77 -14.39
C ALA A 78 15.86 -2.86 -14.66
N ALA A 79 15.23 -1.70 -14.82
CA ALA A 79 13.79 -1.53 -14.89
C ALA A 79 13.11 -2.53 -15.84
N SER A 80 11.98 -3.06 -15.38
CA SER A 80 11.23 -4.14 -16.01
C SER A 80 9.76 -3.74 -16.11
N ASN A 81 9.19 -3.76 -17.31
CA ASN A 81 7.91 -3.13 -17.62
C ASN A 81 6.83 -4.17 -17.95
N HIS A 82 5.57 -3.75 -17.87
CA HIS A 82 4.43 -4.58 -18.27
C HIS A 82 4.37 -5.95 -17.57
N ASN A 83 4.85 -6.02 -16.33
CA ASN A 83 4.78 -7.21 -15.50
C ASN A 83 3.54 -7.19 -14.61
N ILE A 84 3.05 -8.39 -14.31
CA ILE A 84 1.90 -8.61 -13.43
C ILE A 84 2.39 -9.40 -12.21
N TYR A 85 2.08 -8.90 -11.02
CA TYR A 85 2.36 -9.52 -9.73
C TYR A 85 1.02 -9.78 -9.04
N GLU A 86 0.70 -11.03 -8.73
CA GLU A 86 -0.61 -11.43 -8.18
C GLU A 86 -0.48 -12.33 -6.97
N PHE A 87 -1.15 -12.00 -5.87
CA PHE A 87 -1.12 -12.82 -4.64
C PHE A 87 0.31 -13.09 -4.15
N ILE A 88 1.17 -12.07 -4.18
CA ILE A 88 2.55 -12.16 -3.73
C ILE A 88 2.69 -11.54 -2.34
N LYS A 89 3.40 -12.24 -1.45
CA LYS A 89 3.76 -11.73 -0.14
C LYS A 89 5.26 -11.48 -0.06
N THR A 90 5.67 -10.31 0.42
CA THR A 90 7.05 -10.03 0.81
C THR A 90 7.10 -9.74 2.30
N SER A 91 7.97 -10.43 3.04
CA SER A 91 8.14 -10.07 4.45
C SER A 91 9.53 -10.31 5.02
N ASP A 92 9.82 -9.67 6.14
CA ASP A 92 11.05 -9.88 6.90
C ASP A 92 12.30 -9.67 6.02
N ASN A 93 12.25 -8.71 5.10
CA ASN A 93 13.39 -8.37 4.25
C ASN A 93 14.25 -7.30 4.92
N TYR A 94 15.55 -7.29 4.61
CA TYR A 94 16.47 -6.27 5.11
C TYR A 94 16.20 -4.89 4.47
N GLY A 95 15.66 -4.83 3.26
CA GLY A 95 15.24 -3.59 2.62
C GLY A 95 13.77 -3.66 2.20
N ILE A 96 13.37 -2.70 1.37
CA ILE A 96 12.05 -2.59 0.73
C ILE A 96 11.51 -3.95 0.25
N GLY A 97 10.23 -4.22 0.53
CA GLY A 97 9.55 -5.43 0.07
C GLY A 97 9.42 -5.51 -1.45
N PHE A 98 8.80 -4.49 -2.06
CA PHE A 98 8.66 -4.34 -3.51
C PHE A 98 9.32 -3.03 -3.99
N ARG A 99 10.50 -3.11 -4.62
CA ARG A 99 11.15 -1.95 -5.26
C ARG A 99 10.97 -2.02 -6.77
N ILE A 100 9.94 -1.32 -7.29
CA ILE A 100 9.47 -1.42 -8.69
C ILE A 100 9.73 -0.12 -9.45
N CYS A 101 10.78 -0.10 -10.25
CA CYS A 101 11.26 1.05 -11.02
C CYS A 101 10.75 1.08 -12.47
N GLY A 102 10.27 -0.04 -13.02
CA GLY A 102 9.69 -0.09 -14.36
C GLY A 102 8.29 0.51 -14.46
N ASP A 103 7.89 0.79 -15.70
CA ASP A 103 6.61 1.40 -16.05
C ASP A 103 5.54 0.32 -16.35
N TYR A 104 4.27 0.69 -16.22
CA TYR A 104 3.10 -0.12 -16.62
C TYR A 104 3.00 -1.50 -15.95
N ASN A 105 3.54 -1.65 -14.75
CA ASN A 105 3.41 -2.85 -13.94
C ASN A 105 2.09 -2.87 -13.15
N GLN A 106 1.57 -4.06 -12.89
CA GLN A 106 0.36 -4.27 -12.10
C GLN A 106 0.67 -5.16 -10.90
N LEU A 107 0.34 -4.68 -9.69
CA LEU A 107 0.43 -5.46 -8.46
C LEU A 107 -0.99 -5.60 -7.91
N ASN A 108 -1.52 -6.82 -7.89
CA ASN A 108 -2.88 -7.10 -7.45
C ASN A 108 -2.83 -8.08 -6.26
N ASP A 109 -3.54 -7.74 -5.19
CA ASP A 109 -3.69 -8.61 -4.01
C ASP A 109 -2.33 -8.99 -3.38
N CYS A 110 -1.37 -8.06 -3.41
CA CYS A 110 -0.03 -8.25 -2.85
C CYS A 110 0.07 -7.74 -1.40
N GLU A 111 0.95 -8.33 -0.61
CA GLU A 111 1.19 -7.97 0.78
C GLU A 111 2.68 -7.68 1.01
N SER A 112 2.99 -6.60 1.74
CA SER A 112 4.36 -6.31 2.16
C SER A 112 4.43 -5.93 3.63
N SER A 113 5.26 -6.65 4.41
CA SER A 113 5.31 -6.43 5.86
C SER A 113 6.65 -6.74 6.53
N TYR A 114 6.89 -6.13 7.69
CA TYR A 114 8.04 -6.44 8.56
C TYR A 114 9.42 -6.24 7.90
N ASN A 115 9.52 -5.38 6.89
CA ASN A 115 10.79 -5.04 6.26
C ASN A 115 11.57 -4.03 7.12
N PHE A 116 12.88 -4.21 7.29
CA PHE A 116 13.70 -3.40 8.20
C PHE A 116 15.21 -3.39 7.84
N ASP A 117 15.78 -2.19 7.67
CA ASP A 117 17.20 -1.95 7.37
C ASP A 117 18.00 -1.64 8.64
N TYR A 118 18.68 -2.65 9.19
CA TYR A 118 19.30 -2.56 10.52
C TYR A 118 20.50 -1.61 10.63
N ALA A 119 21.31 -1.49 9.58
CA ALA A 119 22.54 -0.69 9.60
C ALA A 119 22.33 0.76 9.14
N GLY A 120 21.11 1.10 8.68
CA GLY A 120 20.86 2.27 7.85
C GLY A 120 21.64 2.21 6.53
N GLU A 121 21.32 3.13 5.61
CA GLU A 121 22.06 3.27 4.37
C GLU A 121 23.22 4.27 4.54
N LYS A 122 24.41 3.75 4.86
CA LYS A 122 25.59 4.58 5.22
C LYS A 122 26.00 5.55 4.12
N ALA A 123 25.80 5.21 2.84
CA ALA A 123 26.10 6.13 1.73
C ALA A 123 25.21 7.37 1.71
N TRP A 124 23.96 7.24 2.14
CA TRP A 124 22.99 8.34 2.20
C TRP A 124 22.85 8.91 3.61
N LYS A 125 23.61 8.37 4.57
CA LYS A 125 23.62 8.76 5.99
C LYS A 125 22.25 8.56 6.63
N LEU A 126 21.51 7.57 6.17
CA LEU A 126 20.23 7.18 6.77
C LEU A 126 20.49 6.47 8.09
N ALA A 127 19.66 6.77 9.07
CA ALA A 127 19.61 6.02 10.31
C ALA A 127 18.91 4.67 10.07
N PRO A 128 19.03 3.70 11.00
CA PRO A 128 18.35 2.44 10.85
C PRO A 128 16.83 2.58 10.67
N GLY A 129 16.29 1.79 9.75
CA GLY A 129 14.86 1.72 9.50
C GLY A 129 14.29 2.87 8.66
N GLU A 130 15.12 3.75 8.11
CA GLU A 130 14.71 4.92 7.32
C GLU A 130 14.51 4.63 5.82
N ASP A 131 14.64 3.38 5.37
CA ASP A 131 14.51 3.05 3.93
C ASP A 131 13.70 1.77 3.63
N SER A 132 13.32 0.99 4.64
CA SER A 132 12.56 -0.25 4.39
C SER A 132 11.06 -0.02 4.34
N ASP A 133 10.60 0.34 3.16
CA ASP A 133 9.18 0.45 2.83
C ASP A 133 8.52 -0.90 2.55
N GLY A 134 7.19 -0.93 2.58
CA GLY A 134 6.44 -2.05 2.03
C GLY A 134 6.51 -2.10 0.51
N PHE A 135 6.08 -1.01 -0.13
CA PHE A 135 6.08 -0.84 -1.59
C PHE A 135 6.73 0.50 -1.95
N SER A 136 7.68 0.45 -2.87
CA SER A 136 8.32 1.61 -3.47
C SER A 136 8.19 1.55 -5.00
N PRO A 137 7.05 1.98 -5.57
CA PRO A 137 6.91 2.16 -7.00
C PRO A 137 7.59 3.47 -7.41
N ASP A 138 8.67 3.39 -8.18
CA ASP A 138 9.41 4.55 -8.70
C ASP A 138 9.11 4.84 -10.17
N GLY A 139 8.60 3.84 -10.90
CA GLY A 139 8.22 3.99 -12.30
C GLY A 139 6.90 4.75 -12.50
N ARG A 140 6.40 4.73 -13.72
CA ARG A 140 5.21 5.46 -14.14
C ARG A 140 4.08 4.54 -14.57
N TYR A 141 2.85 5.01 -14.38
CA TYR A 141 1.64 4.32 -14.83
C TYR A 141 1.52 2.90 -14.26
N ASN A 142 2.10 2.68 -13.08
CA ASN A 142 1.92 1.45 -12.34
C ASN A 142 0.54 1.44 -11.70
N ILE A 143 0.03 0.24 -11.42
CA ILE A 143 -1.26 0.07 -10.75
C ILE A 143 -1.09 -0.92 -9.61
N LEU A 144 -1.50 -0.50 -8.41
CA LEU A 144 -1.56 -1.33 -7.22
C LEU A 144 -3.02 -1.45 -6.80
N ARG A 145 -3.56 -2.66 -6.73
CA ARG A 145 -4.95 -2.95 -6.35
C ARG A 145 -5.03 -3.90 -5.19
N ARG A 146 -5.83 -3.56 -4.18
CA ARG A 146 -6.08 -4.41 -3.00
C ARG A 146 -4.77 -4.89 -2.33
N CYS A 147 -3.72 -4.07 -2.44
CA CYS A 147 -2.46 -4.35 -1.80
C CYS A 147 -2.50 -3.93 -0.33
N VAL A 148 -1.79 -4.65 0.52
CA VAL A 148 -1.73 -4.39 1.96
C VAL A 148 -0.28 -4.19 2.39
N SER A 149 -0.01 -3.06 3.03
CA SER A 149 1.32 -2.72 3.53
C SER A 149 1.28 -2.42 5.02
N PHE A 150 2.06 -3.14 5.82
CA PHE A 150 2.01 -2.93 7.25
C PHE A 150 3.29 -3.29 7.98
N HIS A 151 3.51 -2.64 9.13
CA HIS A 151 4.64 -2.95 10.00
C HIS A 151 6.01 -2.87 9.30
N ASN A 152 6.13 -2.07 8.26
CA ASN A 152 7.42 -1.74 7.64
C ASN A 152 8.11 -0.65 8.47
N SER A 153 9.44 -0.60 8.45
CA SER A 153 10.18 0.31 9.31
C SER A 153 10.09 1.77 8.88
N ASP A 154 10.03 2.05 7.57
CA ASP A 154 9.84 3.40 7.02
C ASP A 154 8.36 3.65 6.70
N ASP A 155 7.91 3.48 5.45
CA ASP A 155 6.53 3.70 5.05
C ASP A 155 5.82 2.46 4.52
N GLY A 156 4.49 2.54 4.46
CA GLY A 156 3.68 1.55 3.77
C GLY A 156 3.91 1.58 2.27
N TYR A 157 3.73 2.76 1.67
CA TYR A 157 3.96 3.06 0.26
C TYR A 157 4.80 4.33 0.16
N ASP A 158 6.03 4.25 -0.33
CA ASP A 158 6.87 5.41 -0.64
C ASP A 158 6.93 5.64 -2.15
N CYS A 159 6.41 6.78 -2.57
CA CYS A 159 6.33 7.20 -3.96
C CYS A 159 7.34 8.30 -4.29
N TRP A 160 8.48 8.38 -3.60
CA TRP A 160 9.47 9.47 -3.70
C TRP A 160 9.72 9.97 -5.12
N THR A 161 9.89 9.06 -6.09
CA THR A 161 10.08 9.39 -7.52
C THR A 161 8.95 8.94 -8.46
N CYS A 162 7.89 8.35 -7.89
CA CYS A 162 6.74 7.81 -8.61
C CYS A 162 5.96 8.86 -9.40
N GLN A 163 5.45 8.52 -10.58
CA GLN A 163 4.44 9.35 -11.26
C GLN A 163 3.28 8.57 -11.85
N PHE A 164 2.10 9.19 -11.88
CA PHE A 164 0.90 8.65 -12.54
C PHE A 164 0.50 7.25 -12.08
N THR A 165 0.89 6.83 -10.87
CA THR A 165 0.54 5.52 -10.32
C THR A 165 -0.84 5.56 -9.69
N LEU A 166 -1.61 4.50 -9.91
CA LEU A 166 -2.90 4.28 -9.29
C LEU A 166 -2.76 3.32 -8.11
N PHE A 167 -3.18 3.77 -6.93
CA PHE A 167 -3.46 2.93 -5.77
C PHE A 167 -4.96 2.85 -5.61
N GLU A 168 -5.52 1.66 -5.74
CA GLU A 168 -6.96 1.42 -5.69
C GLU A 168 -7.28 0.34 -4.66
N ASP A 169 -8.14 0.67 -3.69
CA ASP A 169 -8.58 -0.26 -2.65
C ASP A 169 -7.43 -0.82 -1.78
N CYS A 170 -6.31 -0.10 -1.69
CA CYS A 170 -5.12 -0.49 -0.94
C CYS A 170 -5.21 -0.08 0.54
N ILE A 171 -4.45 -0.79 1.39
CA ILE A 171 -4.41 -0.56 2.84
C ILE A 171 -2.97 -0.32 3.29
N ALA A 172 -2.76 0.67 4.16
CA ALA A 172 -1.49 0.91 4.84
C ALA A 172 -1.67 1.09 6.35
N TYR A 173 -1.04 0.27 7.18
CA TYR A 173 -1.19 0.42 8.63
C TYR A 173 0.04 0.08 9.46
N GLU A 174 0.17 0.74 10.62
CA GLU A 174 1.20 0.45 11.62
C GLU A 174 2.64 0.46 11.07
N ASN A 175 2.89 1.21 9.99
CA ASN A 175 4.23 1.47 9.46
C ASN A 175 4.94 2.54 10.29
N GLY A 176 6.28 2.44 10.36
CA GLY A 176 7.13 3.25 11.22
C GLY A 176 7.01 2.91 12.70
N THR A 177 6.31 1.84 13.08
CA THR A 177 6.14 1.47 14.49
C THR A 177 7.24 0.51 14.94
N SER A 178 7.58 0.54 16.23
CA SER A 178 8.54 -0.40 16.82
C SER A 178 8.11 -1.87 16.72
N ASP A 179 6.81 -2.11 16.49
CA ASP A 179 6.22 -3.45 16.32
C ASP A 179 6.52 -4.05 14.93
N GLY A 180 6.97 -3.22 13.98
CA GLY A 180 7.44 -3.64 12.66
C GLY A 180 8.75 -4.42 12.65
N CYS A 181 9.54 -4.32 13.73
CA CYS A 181 10.88 -4.89 13.77
C CYS A 181 10.86 -6.37 14.21
N ARG A 182 10.45 -7.27 13.30
CA ARG A 182 10.42 -8.73 13.55
C ARG A 182 11.66 -9.48 13.08
N ASN A 183 12.41 -8.95 12.12
CA ASN A 183 13.56 -9.63 11.50
C ASN A 183 14.87 -9.54 12.33
N ARG A 184 14.77 -9.72 13.65
CA ARG A 184 15.81 -9.40 14.64
C ARG A 184 17.14 -10.15 14.47
N ASP A 185 17.14 -11.23 13.69
CA ASP A 185 18.28 -12.13 13.50
C ASP A 185 19.16 -11.74 12.29
N LYS A 186 18.76 -10.77 11.48
CA LYS A 186 19.43 -10.42 10.20
C LYS A 186 20.34 -9.19 10.24
N GLY A 187 20.39 -8.49 11.36
CA GLY A 187 21.25 -7.31 11.54
C GLY A 187 21.55 -7.01 13.00
N ASP A 188 22.09 -5.83 13.26
CA ASP A 188 22.55 -5.40 14.60
C ASP A 188 21.39 -4.93 15.50
N TRP A 189 20.40 -5.79 15.71
CA TRP A 189 19.17 -5.48 16.46
C TRP A 189 19.44 -4.87 17.83
N GLU A 190 20.38 -5.43 18.60
CA GLU A 190 20.70 -4.97 19.95
C GLU A 190 21.17 -3.52 19.97
N ASN A 191 21.91 -3.08 18.95
CA ASN A 191 22.36 -1.70 18.84
C ASN A 191 21.35 -0.77 18.16
N THR A 192 20.36 -1.30 17.46
CA THR A 192 19.36 -0.54 16.70
C THR A 192 18.03 -0.37 17.43
N TYR A 193 17.71 -1.23 18.43
CA TYR A 193 16.47 -1.13 19.19
C TYR A 193 16.27 0.25 19.84
N GLY A 194 15.12 0.87 19.55
CA GLY A 194 14.78 2.21 20.04
C GLY A 194 15.56 3.37 19.40
N LYS A 195 16.35 3.11 18.35
CA LYS A 195 17.10 4.10 17.57
C LYS A 195 16.71 4.12 16.08
N PHE A 196 15.56 3.55 15.75
CA PHE A 196 15.04 3.57 14.38
C PHE A 196 14.28 4.88 14.12
N HIS A 197 14.37 5.38 12.90
CA HIS A 197 13.91 6.73 12.54
C HIS A 197 13.03 6.78 11.28
N GLY A 198 12.44 5.66 10.88
CA GLY A 198 11.52 5.62 9.75
C GLY A 198 10.40 6.67 9.84
N GLY A 199 10.06 7.21 8.69
CA GLY A 199 9.08 8.25 8.45
C GLY A 199 7.67 7.86 8.87
N GLY A 200 7.30 6.58 8.73
CA GLY A 200 6.08 6.04 9.34
C GLY A 200 4.79 6.51 8.71
N ASN A 201 4.77 6.72 7.41
CA ASN A 201 3.59 7.11 6.66
C ASN A 201 2.88 5.87 6.10
N GLY A 202 1.55 5.94 5.96
CA GLY A 202 0.80 4.93 5.23
C GLY A 202 1.09 5.04 3.73
N PHE A 203 0.70 6.17 3.15
CA PHE A 203 0.97 6.54 1.75
C PHE A 203 1.76 7.86 1.71
N LYS A 204 3.07 7.77 1.45
CA LYS A 204 3.93 8.93 1.16
C LYS A 204 3.97 9.10 -0.34
N LEU A 205 3.19 10.05 -0.88
CA LEU A 205 2.99 10.20 -2.33
C LEU A 205 4.17 10.81 -3.08
N GLY A 206 5.23 11.17 -2.34
CA GLY A 206 6.53 11.63 -2.85
C GLY A 206 6.45 12.89 -3.70
N GLN A 207 7.60 13.50 -3.95
CA GLN A 207 7.64 14.70 -4.80
C GLN A 207 7.39 14.33 -6.28
N GLY A 208 7.87 13.18 -6.74
CA GLY A 208 8.05 12.93 -8.16
C GLY A 208 9.12 13.83 -8.80
N PRO A 209 9.52 13.57 -10.05
CA PRO A 209 10.38 14.46 -10.83
C PRO A 209 9.82 15.88 -10.87
N GLU A 210 10.67 16.86 -10.56
CA GLU A 210 10.29 18.29 -10.52
C GLU A 210 9.11 18.62 -9.59
N SER A 211 8.88 17.80 -8.55
CA SER A 211 7.72 17.92 -7.66
C SER A 211 6.36 17.66 -8.34
N GLN A 212 6.34 16.96 -9.48
CA GLN A 212 5.12 16.65 -10.24
C GLN A 212 4.81 15.15 -10.18
N ALA A 213 4.05 14.72 -9.18
CA ALA A 213 3.79 13.30 -8.92
C ALA A 213 2.58 12.78 -9.73
N PHE A 214 1.43 13.46 -9.69
CA PHE A 214 0.22 13.02 -10.38
C PHE A 214 -0.29 11.61 -10.00
N ASN A 215 0.05 11.11 -8.81
CA ASN A 215 -0.44 9.80 -8.35
C ASN A 215 -1.91 9.89 -7.94
N THR A 216 -2.64 8.77 -8.04
CA THR A 216 -4.03 8.66 -7.60
C THR A 216 -4.15 7.64 -6.49
N VAL A 217 -4.69 8.05 -5.35
CA VAL A 217 -5.08 7.18 -4.23
C VAL A 217 -6.59 7.17 -4.19
N LEU A 218 -7.19 6.01 -4.41
CA LEU A 218 -8.63 5.83 -4.59
C LEU A 218 -9.14 4.72 -3.67
N ARG A 219 -10.13 5.04 -2.83
CA ARG A 219 -10.75 4.06 -1.90
C ARG A 219 -9.75 3.35 -0.99
N CYS A 220 -8.62 3.99 -0.71
CA CYS A 220 -7.59 3.43 0.16
C CYS A 220 -7.87 3.73 1.63
N ILE A 221 -7.30 2.88 2.48
CA ILE A 221 -7.41 2.97 3.93
C ILE A 221 -6.02 3.13 4.55
N ALA A 222 -5.87 4.08 5.46
CA ALA A 222 -4.63 4.25 6.22
C ALA A 222 -4.89 4.42 7.71
N TYR A 223 -4.33 3.54 8.56
CA TYR A 223 -4.58 3.63 10.00
C TYR A 223 -3.38 3.28 10.88
N ASN A 224 -3.32 3.90 12.07
CA ASN A 224 -2.31 3.63 13.08
C ASN A 224 -0.84 3.71 12.60
N ASN A 225 -0.55 4.37 11.48
CA ASN A 225 0.83 4.62 11.08
C ASN A 225 1.47 5.63 12.04
N LEU A 226 2.78 5.54 12.28
CA LEU A 226 3.48 6.39 13.26
C LEU A 226 3.30 7.89 12.95
N ALA A 227 3.35 8.27 11.68
CA ALA A 227 3.22 9.63 11.20
C ALA A 227 1.90 9.86 10.45
N SER A 228 1.94 10.05 9.12
CA SER A 228 0.75 10.40 8.35
C SER A 228 0.07 9.18 7.74
N GLY A 229 -1.26 9.10 7.74
CA GLY A 229 -1.96 8.07 6.99
C GLY A 229 -1.74 8.23 5.48
N ILE A 230 -2.07 9.40 4.94
CA ILE A 230 -1.78 9.80 3.56
C ILE A 230 -1.10 11.17 3.57
N THR A 231 0.02 11.33 2.88
CA THR A 231 0.73 12.61 2.77
C THR A 231 1.16 12.89 1.32
N THR A 232 1.02 14.15 0.87
CA THR A 232 1.50 14.55 -0.47
C THR A 232 3.03 14.59 -0.55
N ASN A 233 3.72 14.76 0.59
CA ASN A 233 5.19 14.79 0.67
C ASN A 233 5.86 15.65 -0.41
N ASP A 234 5.44 16.91 -0.53
CA ASP A 234 5.88 17.87 -1.56
C ASP A 234 5.57 17.51 -3.02
N GLY A 235 4.78 16.47 -3.28
CA GLY A 235 4.29 16.11 -4.61
C GLY A 235 3.01 16.82 -5.00
N ASP A 236 3.06 17.54 -6.11
CA ASP A 236 1.88 18.17 -6.71
C ASP A 236 1.18 17.25 -7.71
N GLY A 237 -0.08 17.58 -8.00
CA GLY A 237 -0.88 16.87 -9.01
C GLY A 237 -1.55 15.61 -8.49
N ASN A 238 -1.26 15.22 -7.25
CA ASN A 238 -1.82 14.04 -6.62
C ASN A 238 -3.35 14.14 -6.49
N ARG A 239 -4.03 13.00 -6.59
CA ARG A 239 -5.48 12.86 -6.41
C ARG A 239 -5.74 11.90 -5.24
N ILE A 240 -6.36 12.40 -4.18
CA ILE A 240 -6.74 11.60 -3.00
C ILE A 240 -8.27 11.57 -2.99
N LEU A 241 -8.85 10.42 -3.31
CA LEU A 241 -10.26 10.27 -3.67
C LEU A 241 -10.89 9.16 -2.83
N ASN A 242 -12.02 9.45 -2.17
CA ASN A 242 -12.77 8.45 -1.40
C ASN A 242 -11.89 7.66 -0.41
N CYS A 243 -10.89 8.28 0.24
CA CYS A 243 -10.03 7.57 1.20
C CYS A 243 -10.54 7.73 2.63
N THR A 244 -10.31 6.72 3.47
CA THR A 244 -10.54 6.81 4.92
C THR A 244 -9.23 6.65 5.66
N ALA A 245 -8.85 7.65 6.47
CA ALA A 245 -7.68 7.56 7.33
C ALA A 245 -8.04 7.79 8.80
N TYR A 246 -7.52 6.95 9.70
CA TYR A 246 -7.93 6.87 11.11
C TYR A 246 -6.76 6.53 12.04
N GLY A 247 -6.61 7.28 13.13
CA GLY A 247 -5.72 6.91 14.23
C GLY A 247 -4.22 7.03 13.93
N ASN A 248 -3.83 7.73 12.86
CA ASN A 248 -2.42 7.92 12.52
C ASN A 248 -1.78 8.97 13.46
N GLY A 249 -0.54 8.74 13.89
CA GLY A 249 0.07 9.48 15.00
C GLY A 249 0.25 10.98 14.73
N ALA A 250 0.84 11.32 13.57
CA ALA A 250 0.99 12.71 13.16
C ALA A 250 -0.28 13.24 12.51
N ASN A 251 -0.80 12.64 11.43
CA ASN A 251 -1.97 13.14 10.71
C ASN A 251 -2.70 11.99 10.00
N ASP A 252 -4.02 12.03 9.85
CA ASP A 252 -4.70 11.06 9.00
C ASP A 252 -4.49 11.39 7.52
N ILE A 253 -4.77 12.62 7.12
CA ILE A 253 -4.47 13.13 5.77
C ILE A 253 -3.73 14.46 5.90
N ALA A 254 -2.57 14.54 5.26
CA ALA A 254 -1.72 15.72 5.21
C ALA A 254 -1.44 16.14 3.77
N TRP A 255 -1.53 17.44 3.48
CA TRP A 255 -1.21 17.96 2.16
C TRP A 255 -0.66 19.37 2.18
N TRP A 256 0.23 19.64 1.25
CA TRP A 256 0.79 20.95 0.94
C TRP A 256 1.29 20.95 -0.50
N ASP A 257 1.20 22.11 -1.14
CA ASP A 257 1.70 22.29 -2.50
C ASP A 257 3.22 22.56 -2.47
N SER A 258 3.92 22.05 -3.48
CA SER A 258 5.37 22.22 -3.57
C SER A 258 5.74 23.68 -3.84
N PRO A 259 6.70 24.26 -3.12
CA PRO A 259 7.19 25.60 -3.44
C PRO A 259 7.86 25.67 -4.83
N LYS A 260 8.28 24.52 -5.39
CA LYS A 260 8.91 24.47 -6.72
C LYS A 260 7.95 24.79 -7.85
N ASN A 261 6.69 24.34 -7.76
CA ASN A 261 5.68 24.59 -8.78
C ASN A 261 4.87 25.87 -8.51
N ASN A 262 5.08 26.53 -7.37
CA ASN A 262 4.49 27.83 -7.02
C ASN A 262 2.97 27.91 -7.25
N GLY A 263 2.25 26.83 -6.96
CA GLY A 263 0.80 26.76 -7.16
C GLY A 263 0.38 26.78 -8.62
N THR A 264 1.09 26.08 -9.51
CA THR A 264 0.66 25.91 -10.91
C THR A 264 0.06 24.54 -11.19
N ILE A 265 0.28 23.58 -10.28
CA ILE A 265 -0.19 22.21 -10.39
C ILE A 265 -1.11 21.94 -9.20
N ALA A 266 -2.35 21.53 -9.49
CA ALA A 266 -3.38 21.33 -8.49
C ALA A 266 -3.35 19.90 -7.95
N THR A 267 -3.23 19.76 -6.63
CA THR A 267 -3.58 18.53 -5.90
C THR A 267 -5.09 18.50 -5.66
N ILE A 268 -5.73 17.34 -5.83
CA ILE A 268 -7.17 17.15 -5.73
C ILE A 268 -7.48 16.25 -4.52
N LEU A 269 -8.35 16.71 -3.62
CA LEU A 269 -8.86 15.95 -2.49
C LEU A 269 -10.39 15.95 -2.52
N ILE A 270 -11.02 14.81 -2.78
CA ILE A 270 -12.48 14.69 -2.90
C ILE A 270 -13.00 13.47 -2.13
N ASN A 271 -14.12 13.64 -1.43
CA ASN A 271 -14.86 12.57 -0.73
C ASN A 271 -14.07 11.83 0.38
N ASN A 272 -13.04 12.43 0.96
CA ASN A 272 -12.22 11.74 1.97
C ASN A 272 -12.76 11.89 3.39
N ILE A 273 -12.52 10.88 4.23
CA ILE A 273 -12.74 10.90 5.67
C ILE A 273 -11.40 10.91 6.40
N ALA A 274 -11.20 11.93 7.24
CA ALA A 274 -10.07 12.04 8.16
C ALA A 274 -10.55 12.53 9.53
N PHE A 275 -10.01 11.99 10.63
CA PHE A 275 -10.29 12.45 12.00
C PHE A 275 -9.32 13.57 12.39
N LYS A 276 -8.07 13.48 11.95
CA LYS A 276 -7.02 14.48 12.12
C LYS A 276 -6.47 14.89 10.76
N LYS A 277 -6.91 16.03 10.24
CA LYS A 277 -6.30 16.60 9.03
C LYS A 277 -5.19 17.59 9.36
N HIS A 278 -4.19 17.66 8.49
CA HIS A 278 -3.20 18.74 8.51
C HIS A 278 -2.94 19.28 7.13
N SER A 279 -2.65 20.56 7.07
CA SER A 279 -2.36 21.16 5.79
C SER A 279 -1.70 22.52 5.93
N THR A 280 -0.74 22.79 5.06
CA THR A 280 -0.09 24.10 4.92
C THR A 280 0.06 24.44 3.44
N LYS A 281 0.29 25.71 3.09
CA LYS A 281 0.63 26.16 1.72
C LYS A 281 -0.23 25.52 0.60
N LYS A 282 -1.47 25.98 0.46
CA LYS A 282 -2.48 25.45 -0.49
C LYS A 282 -2.81 26.45 -1.60
N TRP A 283 -1.86 26.76 -2.46
CA TRP A 283 -2.05 27.75 -3.52
C TRP A 283 -3.06 27.27 -4.56
N THR A 284 -3.03 25.99 -4.95
CA THR A 284 -3.88 25.43 -6.02
C THR A 284 -4.62 24.15 -5.65
N THR A 285 -4.58 23.73 -4.39
CA THR A 285 -5.35 22.56 -3.96
C THR A 285 -6.85 22.70 -4.24
N ILE A 286 -7.43 21.73 -4.95
CA ILE A 286 -8.88 21.58 -5.11
C ILE A 286 -9.38 20.61 -4.03
N SER A 287 -10.22 21.10 -3.12
CA SER A 287 -10.75 20.29 -2.02
C SER A 287 -12.27 20.45 -1.94
N ALA A 288 -13.01 19.35 -2.12
CA ALA A 288 -14.47 19.32 -2.07
C ALA A 288 -14.98 18.07 -1.37
N THR A 289 -16.15 18.18 -0.74
CA THR A 289 -16.90 17.05 -0.16
C THR A 289 -16.09 16.09 0.72
N ASN A 290 -14.98 16.54 1.32
CA ASN A 290 -14.28 15.80 2.36
C ASN A 290 -14.94 16.05 3.71
N SER A 291 -14.69 15.20 4.72
CA SER A 291 -15.26 15.34 6.07
C SER A 291 -15.07 16.76 6.62
N TRP A 292 -13.88 17.34 6.41
CA TRP A 292 -13.55 18.69 6.83
C TRP A 292 -14.19 19.81 6.01
N ASN A 293 -14.54 19.58 4.74
CA ASN A 293 -15.28 20.56 3.96
C ASN A 293 -16.74 20.63 4.43
N LEU A 294 -17.28 19.50 4.88
CA LEU A 294 -18.63 19.39 5.42
C LEU A 294 -18.72 19.81 6.91
N GLY A 295 -17.60 20.15 7.55
CA GLY A 295 -17.55 20.47 8.98
C GLY A 295 -17.86 19.26 9.87
N LEU A 296 -17.72 18.04 9.34
CA LEU A 296 -17.99 16.79 10.04
C LEU A 296 -16.71 16.25 10.64
N VAL A 297 -16.66 16.22 11.98
CA VAL A 297 -15.67 15.41 12.70
C VAL A 297 -16.26 14.00 12.83
N PRO A 298 -15.59 12.96 12.29
CA PRO A 298 -16.11 11.60 12.34
C PRO A 298 -16.23 11.10 13.79
N ALA A 299 -17.32 10.43 14.13
CA ALA A 299 -17.61 9.93 15.47
C ALA A 299 -17.99 8.44 15.46
N ARG A 300 -17.40 7.66 16.39
CA ARG A 300 -17.53 6.20 16.45
C ARG A 300 -18.98 5.70 16.45
N GLU A 301 -19.83 6.30 17.28
CA GLU A 301 -21.17 5.74 17.55
C GLU A 301 -22.22 6.14 16.51
N SER A 302 -21.98 7.19 15.73
CA SER A 302 -22.95 7.69 14.74
C SER A 302 -22.54 7.40 13.30
N ASP A 303 -21.24 7.41 12.98
CA ASP A 303 -20.81 7.41 11.58
C ASP A 303 -20.28 6.06 11.11
N PHE A 304 -19.82 5.19 12.02
CA PHE A 304 -19.19 3.90 11.66
C PHE A 304 -19.80 2.74 12.44
N LEU A 305 -19.79 1.56 11.82
CA LEU A 305 -20.13 0.30 12.49
C LEU A 305 -19.05 -0.12 13.48
N SER A 306 -17.77 0.09 13.13
CA SER A 306 -16.64 -0.17 14.02
C SER A 306 -15.44 0.73 13.73
N LEU A 307 -14.71 1.09 14.78
CA LEU A 307 -13.35 1.66 14.71
C LEU A 307 -12.29 0.71 15.30
N ASP A 308 -12.68 -0.53 15.63
CA ASP A 308 -11.76 -1.60 15.99
C ASP A 308 -11.19 -2.22 14.69
N PRO A 309 -9.87 -2.12 14.43
CA PRO A 309 -9.24 -2.67 13.23
C PRO A 309 -9.40 -4.19 13.07
N THR A 310 -9.70 -4.90 14.16
CA THR A 310 -9.92 -6.35 14.12
C THR A 310 -11.33 -6.73 13.67
N SER A 311 -12.25 -5.75 13.59
CA SER A 311 -13.63 -5.98 13.17
C SER A 311 -13.78 -6.04 11.65
N LYS A 312 -14.63 -6.93 11.15
CA LYS A 312 -15.06 -6.97 9.74
C LYS A 312 -15.83 -5.75 9.27
N ASP A 313 -16.31 -4.97 10.22
CA ASP A 313 -17.05 -3.74 9.98
C ASP A 313 -16.19 -2.50 10.25
N PHE A 314 -14.87 -2.68 10.37
CA PHE A 314 -13.92 -1.58 10.56
C PHE A 314 -14.06 -0.54 9.46
N LEU A 315 -14.28 0.72 9.87
CA LEU A 315 -14.48 1.90 9.02
C LEU A 315 -15.67 1.83 8.05
N LYS A 316 -16.49 0.78 8.08
CA LYS A 316 -17.75 0.74 7.33
C LYS A 316 -18.75 1.70 7.96
N LEU A 317 -19.50 2.42 7.12
CA LEU A 317 -20.45 3.44 7.57
C LEU A 317 -21.63 2.81 8.31
N SER A 318 -22.08 3.45 9.38
CA SER A 318 -23.32 3.08 10.07
C SER A 318 -24.56 3.50 9.24
N PRO A 319 -25.74 2.89 9.45
CA PRO A 319 -26.97 3.26 8.72
C PRO A 319 -27.40 4.73 8.85
N ASN A 320 -27.01 5.40 9.94
CA ASN A 320 -27.33 6.81 10.18
C ASN A 320 -26.12 7.72 9.95
N SER A 321 -25.10 7.21 9.26
CA SER A 321 -23.86 7.93 9.05
C SER A 321 -24.11 9.21 8.27
N ARG A 322 -23.51 10.30 8.75
CA ARG A 322 -23.59 11.61 8.08
C ARG A 322 -22.75 11.66 6.80
N PHE A 323 -22.03 10.59 6.50
CA PHE A 323 -21.18 10.45 5.32
C PHE A 323 -21.89 9.77 4.14
N ILE A 324 -23.11 9.25 4.35
CA ILE A 324 -23.92 8.63 3.31
C ILE A 324 -24.55 9.69 2.41
N ASP A 325 -24.47 9.51 1.10
CA ASP A 325 -25.05 10.37 0.07
C ASP A 325 -24.62 11.84 0.23
N LYS A 326 -23.32 12.10 0.41
CA LYS A 326 -22.77 13.46 0.58
C LYS A 326 -21.60 13.80 -0.34
N GLY A 327 -21.12 12.84 -1.11
CA GLY A 327 -19.97 13.01 -1.98
C GLY A 327 -20.28 13.69 -3.30
N THR A 328 -19.22 14.04 -4.00
CA THR A 328 -19.23 14.50 -5.39
C THR A 328 -19.02 13.29 -6.29
N ASP A 329 -19.82 13.15 -7.36
CA ASP A 329 -19.58 12.13 -8.38
C ASP A 329 -18.20 12.33 -9.03
N ILE A 330 -17.34 11.32 -8.88
CA ILE A 330 -15.98 11.27 -9.42
C ILE A 330 -15.82 10.23 -10.53
N GLY A 331 -16.93 9.70 -11.05
CA GLY A 331 -16.96 8.74 -12.16
C GLY A 331 -16.87 7.27 -11.77
N TYR A 332 -17.04 6.94 -10.48
CA TYR A 332 -17.13 5.56 -9.99
C TYR A 332 -18.56 5.21 -9.58
N ALA A 333 -18.90 3.92 -9.60
CA ALA A 333 -20.22 3.46 -9.18
C ALA A 333 -20.48 3.76 -7.71
N TYR A 334 -21.71 4.18 -7.39
CA TYR A 334 -22.19 4.42 -6.02
C TYR A 334 -23.65 3.98 -5.89
N SER A 335 -24.09 3.82 -4.65
CA SER A 335 -25.50 3.57 -4.30
C SER A 335 -26.15 4.87 -3.81
N GLY A 336 -27.48 4.94 -3.86
CA GLY A 336 -28.21 6.11 -3.38
C GLY A 336 -28.25 7.27 -4.37
N THR A 337 -28.26 8.49 -3.85
CA THR A 337 -28.34 9.74 -4.62
C THR A 337 -26.97 10.35 -4.94
N HIS A 338 -25.94 10.06 -4.13
CA HIS A 338 -24.57 10.54 -4.31
C HIS A 338 -23.61 9.47 -3.78
N THR A 339 -22.35 9.49 -4.21
CA THR A 339 -21.31 8.66 -3.58
C THR A 339 -21.15 9.02 -2.10
N ASP A 340 -20.89 8.02 -1.27
CA ASP A 340 -20.55 8.22 0.12
C ASP A 340 -19.13 8.79 0.26
N LEU A 341 -18.85 9.39 1.41
CA LEU A 341 -17.46 9.73 1.75
C LEU A 341 -16.72 8.48 2.26
N GLY A 342 -15.42 8.45 2.00
CA GLY A 342 -14.52 7.41 2.48
C GLY A 342 -14.43 6.21 1.55
N ALA A 343 -13.69 5.21 2.03
CA ALA A 343 -13.26 4.05 1.26
C ALA A 343 -14.37 3.02 0.99
N PHE A 344 -15.44 3.03 1.79
CA PHE A 344 -16.54 2.10 1.67
C PHE A 344 -17.82 2.84 1.35
N GLU A 345 -18.49 2.41 0.27
CA GLU A 345 -19.89 2.75 0.06
C GLU A 345 -20.77 2.02 1.07
N TYR A 346 -21.78 2.70 1.59
CA TYR A 346 -22.78 2.09 2.43
C TYR A 346 -23.61 1.11 1.59
N GLN A 347 -23.66 -0.14 2.06
CA GLN A 347 -24.56 -1.14 1.55
C GLN A 347 -25.64 -1.37 2.61
N GLU A 348 -26.90 -1.07 2.27
CA GLU A 348 -28.02 -1.47 3.11
C GLU A 348 -28.06 -3.00 3.12
N THR A 349 -27.75 -3.61 4.26
CA THR A 349 -27.90 -5.05 4.40
C THR A 349 -29.39 -5.36 4.34
N GLU A 350 -29.85 -5.96 3.24
CA GLU A 350 -31.18 -6.56 3.19
C GLU A 350 -31.24 -7.65 4.27
N TYR A 351 -31.72 -7.29 5.46
CA TYR A 351 -32.32 -8.26 6.37
C TYR A 351 -33.65 -8.69 5.74
N SER A 352 -33.57 -9.51 4.70
CA SER A 352 -34.68 -10.30 4.23
C SER A 352 -35.11 -11.19 5.41
N SER A 353 -36.30 -10.91 5.94
CA SER A 353 -36.98 -11.80 6.86
C SER A 353 -37.01 -13.19 6.23
N ALA A 354 -36.32 -14.14 6.87
CA ALA A 354 -36.16 -15.51 6.40
C ALA A 354 -37.49 -16.12 5.91
N VAL A 355 -37.68 -16.18 4.60
CA VAL A 355 -38.57 -17.16 3.98
C VAL A 355 -37.70 -18.40 3.76
N ALA A 356 -38.14 -19.51 4.35
CA ALA A 356 -37.40 -20.77 4.35
C ALA A 356 -37.00 -21.20 2.92
N PRO A 357 -35.76 -21.68 2.71
CA PRO A 357 -35.31 -22.06 1.38
C PRO A 357 -36.01 -23.36 0.92
N THR A 358 -36.71 -23.27 -0.21
CA THR A 358 -37.00 -24.44 -1.06
C THR A 358 -35.68 -24.98 -1.65
N PRO A 359 -35.43 -26.29 -1.60
CA PRO A 359 -34.17 -26.86 -2.08
C PRO A 359 -34.14 -26.91 -3.61
N ILE A 360 -33.11 -26.30 -4.22
CA ILE A 360 -32.71 -26.58 -5.60
C ILE A 360 -31.28 -27.10 -5.57
N SER A 361 -31.10 -28.30 -6.11
CA SER A 361 -29.81 -28.89 -6.43
C SER A 361 -29.21 -28.23 -7.67
N THR A 362 -27.94 -27.85 -7.63
CA THR A 362 -26.95 -28.28 -8.63
C THR A 362 -25.53 -27.87 -8.25
N SER A 363 -24.63 -28.74 -8.65
CA SER A 363 -23.17 -28.75 -8.55
C SER A 363 -22.46 -27.47 -8.97
N GLY A 364 -21.50 -27.06 -8.13
CA GLY A 364 -20.40 -26.16 -8.47
C GLY A 364 -19.48 -26.10 -7.26
N ALA A 365 -18.34 -26.78 -7.34
CA ALA A 365 -17.37 -26.82 -6.24
C ALA A 365 -16.73 -25.42 -6.08
N SER A 366 -17.11 -24.71 -5.03
CA SER A 366 -16.34 -23.60 -4.49
C SER A 366 -15.20 -24.16 -3.65
N ILE A 367 -13.97 -23.96 -4.12
CA ILE A 367 -12.77 -24.23 -3.33
C ILE A 367 -12.60 -23.03 -2.39
N ASN A 368 -13.05 -23.19 -1.15
CA ASN A 368 -12.70 -22.30 -0.05
C ASN A 368 -11.27 -22.63 0.41
N ILE A 369 -10.29 -21.87 -0.07
CA ILE A 369 -8.96 -21.86 0.57
C ILE A 369 -9.04 -20.88 1.75
N ILE A 370 -9.24 -21.45 2.93
CA ILE A 370 -9.20 -20.75 4.20
C ILE A 370 -7.74 -20.43 4.51
N SER A 371 -7.36 -19.15 4.42
CA SER A 371 -6.12 -18.63 5.00
C SER A 371 -6.47 -17.97 6.34
N GLU A 372 -6.25 -18.67 7.45
CA GLU A 372 -6.28 -18.08 8.78
C GLU A 372 -5.11 -17.08 8.94
N ARG A 373 -5.38 -15.76 8.89
CA ARG A 373 -4.72 -14.71 9.72
C ARG A 373 -5.26 -13.30 9.48
N LEU A 374 -5.69 -12.68 10.58
CA LEU A 374 -5.58 -11.25 11.00
C LEU A 374 -5.89 -10.11 10.02
N LEU A 375 -6.67 -10.32 8.97
CA LEU A 375 -7.49 -9.27 8.39
C LEU A 375 -8.94 -9.76 8.36
N PRO A 376 -9.92 -8.89 8.63
CA PRO A 376 -11.30 -9.29 8.44
C PRO A 376 -11.52 -9.63 6.97
N ASN A 377 -12.24 -10.70 6.67
CA ASN A 377 -12.64 -11.05 5.31
C ASN A 377 -13.44 -9.89 4.70
N TRP A 378 -12.76 -9.00 3.97
CA TRP A 378 -13.38 -7.92 3.22
C TRP A 378 -13.79 -8.49 1.87
N GLU A 379 -15.05 -8.90 1.75
CA GLU A 379 -15.67 -9.11 0.46
C GLU A 379 -15.88 -7.71 -0.16
N TYR A 380 -15.22 -7.44 -1.29
CA TYR A 380 -15.32 -6.21 -2.08
C TYR A 380 -16.56 -6.23 -2.98
#